data_AF-A0AAF3EXY6-F1
#
_entry.id   AF-A0AAF3EXY6-F1
#
_cell.length_a   1.000
_cell.length_b   1.000
_cell.length_c   1.000
_cell.angle_alpha   90.00
_cell.angle_beta   90.00
_cell.angle_gamma   90.00
#
_symmetry.space_group_name_H-M   'P 1'
#
loop_
_entity.id
_entity.type
_entity.pdbx_description
1 polymer ?
#
loop_
_entity_poly.entity_id
_entity_poly.type
_entity_poly.pdbx_seq_one_letter_code
_entity_poly.pdbx_strand_id
1 'polypeptide(L)'
;MSISRAELAARGLLNSIVASATVALCTAASPSGDCVSTSAEESLWDGVLALTARLHPLMVPLPSTVRIPKFIGVPLSIGFLIFLTGVYLIHFIAFFYSKYKVNKVVSYKKRTAGVSVVKPLVGVDDNLESNLETYFNVRYHEFELLFCVHDNDDPALSVVHRLMRKYPAVNARIFCGGEDVGLNPKINNMMPAYRAAKYPFILISDCSIRVQPEVLQDMANAMTEGVGLVTQTPFSVDRPGLGSALEKVYFGTSHARMYLAGNCMGFVCSTGMSCLLRKIALEECGGLQAFGRYLAEDYFFGVELVKRGWKTSIGTLPTMQNSAGVTADQFTARICRWMKLRIAMLPFTILLEPIQDCILSGILAASSMSYLVGMHSLIYFSLHTLFWFAMDYALISSLQNGPLKYTFSQFLHIWLIREASAFPTYLRALLQPEITWRRGTYRLRWGALCTSNSLISQGEYEARSNESLEKLYSYFDTFPEICNVSKEYDVSYAMGVLNVVVSSQVGTYVINKQSPNKQIWLSSPFSGPKRYDLIDQKWTYLREGECLDVLLTREFRKIYGSDTINFTAHI
;
A
#
# COMPACT_ATOMS: atom_id res chain seq x y z
N MET A 1 18.82 -50.37 -15.78
CA MET A 1 18.07 -49.38 -14.97
C MET A 1 17.91 -48.11 -15.81
N SER A 2 16.75 -47.93 -16.44
CA SER A 2 16.46 -46.68 -17.15
C SER A 2 16.06 -45.62 -16.14
N ILE A 3 16.88 -44.58 -16.01
CA ILE A 3 16.53 -43.38 -15.25
C ILE A 3 15.26 -42.80 -15.91
N SER A 4 14.19 -42.63 -15.15
CA SER A 4 12.93 -42.17 -15.73
C SER A 4 13.08 -40.72 -16.22
N ARG A 5 12.35 -40.33 -17.28
CA ARG A 5 12.37 -38.93 -17.76
C ARG A 5 12.03 -37.92 -16.65
N ALA A 6 11.20 -38.31 -15.67
CA ALA A 6 10.85 -37.49 -14.52
C ALA A 6 12.04 -37.30 -13.56
N GLU A 7 12.87 -38.33 -13.39
CA GLU A 7 14.08 -38.31 -12.57
C GLU A 7 15.18 -37.45 -13.20
N LEU A 8 15.29 -37.46 -14.54
CA LEU A 8 16.15 -36.54 -15.29
C LEU A 8 15.70 -35.08 -15.15
N ALA A 9 14.39 -34.82 -15.21
CA ALA A 9 13.82 -33.48 -15.03
C ALA A 9 14.00 -32.96 -13.60
N ALA A 10 13.81 -33.83 -12.59
CA ALA A 10 14.07 -33.50 -11.18
C ALA A 10 15.54 -33.16 -10.94
N ARG A 11 16.48 -33.91 -11.53
CA ARG A 11 17.92 -33.58 -11.50
C ARG A 11 18.22 -32.24 -12.16
N GLY A 12 17.60 -31.93 -13.30
CA GLY A 12 17.73 -30.64 -13.97
C GLY A 12 17.25 -29.45 -13.13
N LEU A 13 16.09 -29.61 -12.47
CA LEU A 13 15.54 -28.58 -11.59
C LEU A 13 16.38 -28.40 -10.32
N LEU A 14 16.84 -29.50 -9.71
CA LEU A 14 17.73 -29.49 -8.54
C LEU A 14 19.04 -28.76 -8.85
N ASN A 15 19.67 -29.10 -9.97
CA ASN A 15 20.91 -28.48 -10.43
C ASN A 15 20.71 -26.99 -10.72
N SER A 16 19.56 -26.60 -11.28
CA SER A 16 19.23 -25.20 -11.54
C SER A 16 19.02 -24.39 -10.24
N ILE A 17 18.28 -24.93 -9.27
CA ILE A 17 18.04 -24.27 -7.97
C ILE A 17 19.36 -24.11 -7.19
N VAL A 18 20.17 -25.18 -7.15
CA VAL A 18 21.45 -25.17 -6.43
C VAL A 18 22.45 -24.24 -7.12
N ALA A 19 22.62 -24.32 -8.44
CA ALA A 19 23.51 -23.41 -9.17
C ALA A 19 23.11 -21.94 -8.99
N SER A 20 21.81 -21.67 -8.98
CA SER A 20 21.28 -20.33 -8.75
C SER A 20 21.54 -19.80 -7.34
N ALA A 21 21.34 -20.64 -6.31
CA ALA A 21 21.64 -20.29 -4.93
C ALA A 21 23.14 -20.05 -4.71
N THR A 22 24.00 -20.85 -5.36
CA THR A 22 25.45 -20.66 -5.31
C THR A 22 25.88 -19.34 -5.96
N VAL A 23 25.37 -19.02 -7.15
CA VAL A 23 25.69 -17.74 -7.82
C VAL A 23 25.26 -16.56 -6.94
N ALA A 24 24.10 -16.63 -6.30
CA ALA A 24 23.64 -15.59 -5.38
C ALA A 24 24.52 -15.43 -4.14
N LEU A 25 24.97 -16.54 -3.54
CA LEU A 25 25.85 -16.53 -2.36
C LEU A 25 27.27 -16.07 -2.70
N CYS A 26 27.87 -16.56 -3.78
CA CYS A 26 29.22 -16.16 -4.21
C CYS A 26 29.26 -14.68 -4.63
N THR A 27 28.21 -14.17 -5.30
CA THR A 27 28.12 -12.73 -5.63
C THR A 27 27.83 -11.84 -4.43
N ALA A 28 27.24 -12.37 -3.35
CA ALA A 28 27.06 -11.65 -2.10
C ALA A 28 28.36 -11.58 -1.25
N ALA A 29 29.25 -12.56 -1.39
CA ALA A 29 30.49 -12.66 -0.61
C ALA A 29 31.66 -11.80 -1.14
N SER A 30 31.60 -11.28 -2.37
CA SER A 30 32.67 -10.47 -2.99
C SER A 30 32.16 -9.10 -3.46
N PRO A 31 32.29 -8.03 -2.65
CA PRO A 31 31.96 -6.66 -3.06
C PRO A 31 33.06 -6.00 -3.91
N SER A 32 34.27 -6.55 -3.89
CA SER A 32 35.45 -6.14 -4.63
C SER A 32 36.01 -7.41 -5.28
N GLY A 33 36.14 -7.45 -6.60
CA GLY A 33 36.38 -8.65 -7.42
C GLY A 33 37.69 -9.42 -7.20
N ASP A 34 38.00 -9.77 -5.96
CA ASP A 34 39.08 -10.66 -5.56
C ASP A 34 38.50 -12.06 -5.28
N CYS A 35 38.99 -13.05 -6.01
CA CYS A 35 38.66 -14.46 -5.85
C CYS A 35 39.12 -14.96 -4.47
N VAL A 36 38.17 -15.30 -3.60
CA VAL A 36 38.44 -16.06 -2.37
C VAL A 36 38.63 -17.54 -2.73
N SER A 37 39.60 -18.18 -2.09
CA SER A 37 40.18 -19.50 -2.38
C SER A 37 39.19 -20.65 -2.64
N THR A 38 39.48 -21.41 -3.70
CA THR A 38 38.77 -22.60 -4.22
C THR A 38 38.61 -23.78 -3.24
N SER A 39 39.31 -23.80 -2.10
CA SER A 39 39.30 -24.96 -1.18
C SER A 39 38.08 -25.02 -0.25
N ALA A 40 37.45 -23.89 0.06
CA ALA A 40 36.26 -23.86 0.92
C ALA A 40 34.99 -24.23 0.14
N GLU A 41 34.93 -23.89 -1.15
CA GLU A 41 33.84 -24.25 -2.06
C GLU A 41 33.80 -25.77 -2.30
N GLU A 42 34.93 -26.42 -2.57
CA GLU A 42 35.00 -27.89 -2.76
C GLU A 42 34.48 -28.68 -1.55
N SER A 43 34.80 -28.26 -0.32
CA SER A 43 34.33 -28.93 0.91
C SER A 43 32.81 -28.83 1.12
N LEU A 44 32.19 -27.74 0.66
CA LEU A 44 30.75 -27.53 0.76
C LEU A 44 30.01 -28.38 -0.27
N TRP A 45 30.58 -28.49 -1.48
CA TRP A 45 30.06 -29.34 -2.56
C TRP A 45 30.15 -30.82 -2.24
N ASP A 46 31.26 -31.29 -1.67
CA ASP A 46 31.40 -32.66 -1.18
C ASP A 46 30.41 -32.95 -0.06
N GLY A 47 30.14 -31.97 0.82
CA GLY A 47 29.13 -32.08 1.87
C GLY A 47 27.70 -32.18 1.34
N VAL A 48 27.32 -31.37 0.34
CA VAL A 48 26.00 -31.40 -0.30
C VAL A 48 25.80 -32.66 -1.14
N LEU A 49 26.81 -33.08 -1.91
CA LEU A 49 26.78 -34.32 -2.69
C LEU A 49 26.73 -35.56 -1.77
N ALA A 50 27.48 -35.57 -0.68
CA ALA A 50 27.40 -36.64 0.33
C ALA A 50 26.04 -36.69 1.03
N LEU A 51 25.42 -35.53 1.29
CA LEU A 51 24.08 -35.45 1.88
C LEU A 51 23.02 -35.98 0.90
N THR A 52 23.07 -35.59 -0.38
CA THR A 52 22.15 -36.09 -1.41
C THR A 52 22.31 -37.59 -1.66
N ALA A 53 23.53 -38.13 -1.64
CA ALA A 53 23.80 -39.56 -1.75
C ALA A 53 23.32 -40.36 -0.53
N ARG A 54 23.43 -39.80 0.69
CA ARG A 54 22.94 -40.43 1.93
C ARG A 54 21.42 -40.38 2.10
N LEU A 55 20.73 -39.46 1.44
CA LEU A 55 19.27 -39.32 1.48
C LEU A 55 18.54 -40.18 0.42
N HIS A 56 19.27 -40.72 -0.56
CA HIS A 56 18.73 -41.60 -1.62
C HIS A 56 17.96 -42.84 -1.11
N PRO A 57 18.34 -43.52 -0.01
CA PRO A 57 17.60 -44.66 0.53
C PRO A 57 16.36 -44.29 1.36
N LEU A 58 16.20 -43.01 1.75
CA LEU A 58 15.09 -42.50 2.57
C LEU A 58 13.89 -42.03 1.73
N MET A 59 13.93 -42.23 0.41
CA MET A 59 12.88 -41.85 -0.55
C MET A 59 11.66 -42.79 -0.52
N VAL A 60 11.16 -43.12 0.67
CA VAL A 60 9.86 -43.82 0.81
C VAL A 60 8.75 -42.76 0.79
N PRO A 61 7.79 -42.82 -0.14
CA PRO A 61 6.68 -41.88 -0.14
C PRO A 61 5.82 -42.09 1.11
N LEU A 62 5.59 -41.01 1.87
CA LEU A 62 4.60 -41.01 2.94
C LEU A 62 3.21 -41.35 2.35
N PRO A 63 2.42 -42.22 2.99
CA PRO A 63 1.08 -42.55 2.52
C PRO A 63 0.18 -41.30 2.62
N SER A 64 -0.16 -40.70 1.48
CA SER A 64 -1.07 -39.55 1.41
C SER A 64 -2.50 -39.99 1.72
N THR A 65 -3.02 -39.56 2.87
CA THR A 65 -4.38 -39.86 3.36
C THR A 65 -5.49 -39.08 2.66
N VAL A 66 -5.18 -38.17 1.73
CA VAL A 66 -6.14 -37.40 0.94
C VAL A 66 -5.95 -37.70 -0.55
N ARG A 67 -6.84 -38.50 -1.15
CA ARG A 67 -6.82 -38.76 -2.60
C ARG A 67 -7.54 -37.63 -3.34
N ILE A 68 -6.81 -36.57 -3.69
CA ILE A 68 -7.32 -35.56 -4.63
C ILE A 68 -7.43 -36.20 -6.03
N PRO A 69 -8.60 -36.15 -6.69
CA PRO A 69 -8.76 -36.72 -8.02
C PRO A 69 -7.76 -36.14 -9.01
N LYS A 70 -7.15 -37.01 -9.85
CA LYS A 70 -6.08 -36.60 -10.79
C LYS A 70 -6.48 -35.46 -11.72
N PHE A 71 -7.74 -35.42 -12.15
CA PHE A 71 -8.26 -34.36 -13.02
C PHE A 71 -8.32 -32.97 -12.36
N ILE A 72 -8.22 -32.89 -11.03
CA ILE A 72 -8.14 -31.63 -10.26
C ILE A 72 -6.71 -31.40 -9.74
N GLY A 73 -6.10 -32.43 -9.14
CA GLY A 73 -4.82 -32.30 -8.46
C GLY A 73 -3.65 -31.98 -9.39
N VAL A 74 -3.61 -32.59 -10.58
CA VAL A 74 -2.55 -32.35 -11.57
C VAL A 74 -2.55 -30.91 -12.08
N PRO A 75 -3.66 -30.36 -12.64
CA PRO A 75 -3.66 -28.99 -13.12
C PRO A 75 -3.42 -27.96 -12.01
N LEU A 76 -3.94 -28.19 -10.80
CA LEU A 76 -3.69 -27.31 -9.65
C LEU A 76 -2.20 -27.27 -9.27
N SER A 77 -1.56 -28.44 -9.18
CA SER A 77 -0.12 -28.54 -8.86
C SER A 77 0.75 -27.89 -9.93
N ILE A 78 0.42 -28.12 -11.21
CA ILE A 78 1.14 -27.48 -12.33
C ILE A 78 0.96 -25.96 -12.29
N GLY A 79 -0.27 -25.47 -12.12
CA GLY A 79 -0.56 -24.04 -12.03
C GLY A 79 0.19 -23.37 -10.88
N PHE A 80 0.24 -24.00 -9.72
CA PHE A 80 0.98 -23.50 -8.56
C PHE A 80 2.51 -23.46 -8.82
N LEU A 81 3.08 -24.49 -9.43
CA LEU A 81 4.52 -24.51 -9.74
C LEU A 81 4.89 -23.47 -10.82
N ILE A 82 4.00 -23.18 -11.77
CA ILE A 82 4.18 -22.08 -12.73
C ILE A 82 4.22 -20.74 -12.00
N PHE A 83 3.27 -20.50 -11.09
CA PHE A 83 3.25 -19.30 -10.26
C PHE A 83 4.55 -19.15 -9.45
N LEU A 84 4.97 -20.22 -8.75
CA LEU A 84 6.20 -20.21 -7.95
C LEU A 84 7.45 -19.93 -8.80
N THR A 85 7.50 -20.48 -10.02
CA THR A 85 8.59 -20.17 -10.96
C THR A 85 8.62 -18.67 -11.29
N GLY A 86 7.46 -18.03 -11.45
CA GLY A 86 7.35 -16.57 -11.56
C GLY A 86 7.91 -15.83 -10.34
N VAL A 87 7.64 -16.33 -9.13
CA VAL A 87 8.20 -15.75 -7.88
C VAL A 87 9.72 -15.88 -7.82
N TYR A 88 10.29 -17.00 -8.25
CA TYR A 88 11.75 -17.15 -8.36
C TYR A 88 12.35 -16.18 -9.39
N LEU A 89 11.69 -15.96 -10.53
CA LEU A 89 12.12 -14.94 -11.49
C LEU A 89 12.11 -13.54 -10.88
N ILE A 90 11.10 -13.22 -10.08
CA ILE A 90 11.02 -11.96 -9.33
C ILE A 90 12.23 -11.79 -8.38
N HIS A 91 12.70 -12.85 -7.72
CA HIS A 91 13.93 -12.79 -6.91
C HIS A 91 15.15 -12.39 -7.75
N PHE A 92 15.36 -13.01 -8.91
CA PHE A 92 16.49 -12.68 -9.77
C PHE A 92 16.40 -11.25 -10.30
N ILE A 93 15.22 -10.86 -10.82
CA ILE A 93 15.00 -9.52 -11.35
C ILE A 93 15.30 -8.49 -10.25
N ALA A 94 14.75 -8.67 -9.05
CA ALA A 94 15.01 -7.76 -7.93
C ALA A 94 16.49 -7.66 -7.58
N PHE A 95 17.21 -8.79 -7.50
CA PHE A 95 18.63 -8.80 -7.17
C PHE A 95 19.47 -8.10 -8.22
N PHE A 96 19.35 -8.48 -9.50
CA PHE A 96 20.13 -7.85 -10.58
C PHE A 96 19.75 -6.38 -10.77
N TYR A 97 18.47 -6.05 -10.66
CA TYR A 97 18.01 -4.66 -10.74
C TYR A 97 18.53 -3.83 -9.56
N SER A 98 18.63 -4.39 -8.34
CA SER A 98 19.26 -3.71 -7.20
C SER A 98 20.71 -3.32 -7.51
N LYS A 99 21.47 -4.23 -8.12
CA LYS A 99 22.87 -4.00 -8.51
C LYS A 99 22.99 -2.99 -9.64
N TYR A 100 22.02 -2.93 -10.54
CA TYR A 100 21.99 -1.96 -11.63
C TYR A 100 21.58 -0.56 -11.16
N LYS A 101 20.58 -0.46 -10.29
CA LYS A 101 19.85 0.79 -10.03
C LYS A 101 20.16 1.46 -8.70
N VAL A 102 20.44 0.69 -7.65
CA VAL A 102 20.56 1.19 -6.28
C VAL A 102 22.02 1.49 -5.94
N ASN A 103 22.25 2.45 -5.03
CA ASN A 103 23.55 2.81 -4.49
C ASN A 103 24.57 3.26 -5.56
N LYS A 104 24.11 3.92 -6.62
CA LYS A 104 24.98 4.53 -7.63
C LYS A 104 25.42 5.92 -7.21
N VAL A 105 26.55 6.33 -7.76
CA VAL A 105 27.07 7.69 -7.56
C VAL A 105 26.11 8.69 -8.19
N VAL A 106 25.67 9.66 -7.41
CA VAL A 106 24.76 10.71 -7.87
C VAL A 106 25.56 11.77 -8.62
N SER A 107 25.29 11.89 -9.93
CA SER A 107 25.88 12.97 -10.74
C SER A 107 25.21 14.30 -10.44
N TYR A 108 26.01 15.32 -10.14
CA TYR A 108 25.50 16.69 -10.01
C TYR A 108 25.16 17.30 -11.38
N LYS A 109 24.00 17.95 -11.49
CA LYS A 109 23.57 18.66 -12.70
C LYS A 109 23.09 20.07 -12.33
N LYS A 110 23.75 21.10 -12.86
CA LYS A 110 23.46 22.51 -12.54
C LYS A 110 22.07 23.03 -12.99
N ARG A 111 21.34 22.32 -13.86
CA ARG A 111 20.09 22.79 -14.50
C ARG A 111 18.87 21.92 -14.18
N THR A 112 18.84 21.25 -13.03
CA THR A 112 17.60 20.57 -12.61
C THR A 112 16.58 21.59 -12.11
N ALA A 113 15.29 21.25 -12.08
CA ALA A 113 14.28 22.18 -11.57
C ALA A 113 14.35 22.27 -10.03
N GLY A 114 13.96 23.41 -9.48
CA GLY A 114 13.85 23.57 -8.03
C GLY A 114 12.87 22.59 -7.38
N VAL A 115 12.98 22.38 -6.07
CA VAL A 115 12.15 21.43 -5.31
C VAL A 115 11.53 22.08 -4.07
N SER A 116 10.21 21.97 -3.91
CA SER A 116 9.51 22.28 -2.67
C SER A 116 9.36 21.00 -1.84
N VAL A 117 10.03 20.93 -0.69
CA VAL A 117 9.99 19.76 0.20
C VAL A 117 8.90 19.95 1.25
N VAL A 118 7.82 19.19 1.14
CA VAL A 118 6.68 19.19 2.06
C VAL A 118 6.88 18.11 3.13
N LYS A 119 6.91 18.55 4.38
CA LYS A 119 7.21 17.75 5.58
C LYS A 119 6.01 17.77 6.54
N PRO A 120 5.05 16.84 6.41
CA PRO A 120 3.98 16.71 7.39
C PRO A 120 4.56 16.19 8.72
N LEU A 121 4.30 16.92 9.80
CA LEU A 121 4.74 16.59 11.16
C LEU A 121 3.52 16.35 12.06
N VAL A 122 3.65 15.42 13.00
CA VAL A 122 2.73 15.22 14.12
C VAL A 122 3.52 14.67 15.29
N GLY A 123 3.50 15.38 16.41
CA GLY A 123 4.21 15.00 17.63
C GLY A 123 5.74 14.96 17.46
N VAL A 124 6.40 14.43 18.48
CA VAL A 124 7.87 14.30 18.51
C VAL A 124 8.22 12.86 18.84
N ASP A 125 9.26 12.34 18.18
CA ASP A 125 9.98 11.14 18.57
C ASP A 125 11.46 11.46 18.80
N ASP A 126 12.20 10.55 19.44
CA ASP A 126 13.61 10.76 19.83
C ASP A 126 14.54 11.06 18.64
N ASN A 127 14.16 10.66 17.42
CA ASN A 127 14.96 10.83 16.22
C ASN A 127 14.51 12.00 15.35
N LEU A 128 13.39 12.66 15.66
CA LEU A 128 12.78 13.69 14.81
C LEU A 128 13.78 14.79 14.43
N GLU A 129 14.46 15.38 15.42
CA GLU A 129 15.44 16.47 15.17
C GLU A 129 16.57 16.01 14.24
N SER A 130 17.12 14.82 14.51
CA SER A 130 18.21 14.24 13.70
C SER A 130 17.79 13.92 12.26
N ASN A 131 16.51 13.59 12.04
CA ASN A 131 15.94 13.33 10.73
C ASN A 131 15.72 14.64 9.97
N LEU A 132 15.05 15.60 10.59
CA LEU A 132 14.77 16.91 9.99
C LEU A 132 16.06 17.66 9.66
N GLU A 133 17.06 17.60 10.52
CA GLU A 133 18.36 18.23 10.32
C GLU A 133 19.06 17.76 9.03
N THR A 134 18.83 16.51 8.57
CA THR A 134 19.41 16.05 7.30
C THR A 134 18.91 16.84 6.09
N TYR A 135 17.69 17.37 6.12
CA TYR A 135 17.13 18.19 5.04
C TYR A 135 17.74 19.59 4.98
N PHE A 136 18.16 20.14 6.12
CA PHE A 136 18.89 21.41 6.16
C PHE A 136 20.32 21.27 5.61
N ASN A 137 20.85 20.05 5.56
CA ASN A 137 22.19 19.74 5.05
C ASN A 137 22.19 19.25 3.59
N VAL A 138 21.04 19.27 2.91
CA VAL A 138 20.93 18.87 1.51
C VAL A 138 21.72 19.81 0.61
N ARG A 139 22.48 19.24 -0.32
CA ARG A 139 23.29 19.95 -1.31
C ARG A 139 22.52 20.02 -2.63
N TYR A 140 21.66 21.02 -2.75
CA TYR A 140 20.88 21.27 -3.95
C TYR A 140 20.81 22.77 -4.23
N HIS A 141 20.72 23.13 -5.51
CA HIS A 141 20.86 24.52 -5.94
C HIS A 141 19.66 25.39 -5.56
N GLU A 142 18.43 24.90 -5.77
CA GLU A 142 17.20 25.63 -5.45
C GLU A 142 16.19 24.70 -4.78
N PHE A 143 15.97 24.89 -3.48
CA PHE A 143 14.92 24.19 -2.75
C PHE A 143 14.36 25.02 -1.61
N GLU A 144 13.22 24.59 -1.09
CA GLU A 144 12.63 25.12 0.13
C GLU A 144 12.06 24.00 1.00
N LEU A 145 12.01 24.22 2.31
CA LEU A 145 11.42 23.30 3.28
C LEU A 145 10.09 23.86 3.78
N LEU A 146 9.01 23.08 3.66
CA LEU A 146 7.67 23.46 4.05
C LEU A 146 7.18 22.47 5.11
N PHE A 147 7.24 22.87 6.37
CA PHE A 147 6.80 22.04 7.49
C PHE A 147 5.31 22.25 7.76
N CYS A 148 4.56 21.16 7.84
CA CYS A 148 3.11 21.22 8.06
C CYS A 148 2.75 20.60 9.40
N VAL A 149 2.11 21.36 10.26
CA VAL A 149 1.54 20.89 11.52
C VAL A 149 0.04 21.19 11.55
N HIS A 150 -0.73 20.30 12.16
CA HIS A 150 -2.16 20.52 12.31
C HIS A 150 -2.45 21.46 13.49
N ASP A 151 -1.88 21.14 14.65
CA ASP A 151 -2.13 21.85 15.90
C ASP A 151 -1.03 22.91 16.15
N ASN A 152 -1.43 24.12 16.56
CA ASN A 152 -0.48 25.23 16.83
C ASN A 152 0.44 24.98 18.04
N ASP A 153 0.08 24.01 18.89
CA ASP A 153 0.83 23.62 20.08
C ASP A 153 1.57 22.28 19.88
N ASP A 154 1.68 21.79 18.63
CA ASP A 154 2.38 20.54 18.35
C ASP A 154 3.86 20.65 18.77
N PRO A 155 4.39 19.71 19.59
CA PRO A 155 5.75 19.79 20.10
C PRO A 155 6.83 19.77 18.99
N ALA A 156 6.49 19.29 17.78
CA ALA A 156 7.38 19.32 16.61
C ALA A 156 7.79 20.75 16.23
N LEU A 157 6.94 21.74 16.48
CA LEU A 157 7.23 23.14 16.21
C LEU A 157 8.50 23.59 16.94
N SER A 158 8.69 23.18 18.20
CA SER A 158 9.88 23.55 18.98
C SER A 158 11.18 23.10 18.31
N VAL A 159 11.17 21.89 17.71
CA VAL A 159 12.29 21.30 16.98
C VAL A 159 12.56 22.07 15.69
N VAL A 160 11.50 22.33 14.91
CA VAL A 160 11.61 23.08 13.64
C VAL A 160 12.16 24.49 13.88
N HIS A 161 11.68 25.22 14.89
CA HIS A 161 12.19 26.55 15.21
C HIS A 161 13.67 26.54 15.64
N ARG A 162 14.16 25.50 16.32
CA ARG A 162 15.59 25.35 16.62
C ARG A 162 16.40 25.16 15.34
N LEU A 163 15.96 24.28 14.44
CA LEU A 163 16.66 24.00 13.19
C LEU A 163 16.65 25.22 12.25
N MET A 164 15.54 25.95 12.12
CA MET A 164 15.48 27.18 11.33
C MET A 164 16.44 28.26 11.86
N ARG A 165 16.58 28.39 13.19
CA ARG A 165 17.58 29.29 13.80
C ARG A 165 19.02 28.82 13.56
N LYS A 166 19.25 27.51 13.59
CA LYS A 166 20.57 26.90 13.34
C LYS A 166 21.01 27.04 11.88
N TYR A 167 20.07 27.03 10.94
CA TYR A 167 20.32 27.07 9.49
C TYR A 167 19.55 28.19 8.79
N PRO A 168 19.84 29.48 9.08
CA PRO A 168 19.06 30.61 8.57
C PRO A 168 19.18 30.82 7.05
N ALA A 169 20.21 30.23 6.41
CA ALA A 169 20.41 30.30 4.97
C ALA A 169 19.45 29.38 4.17
N VAL A 170 18.80 28.41 4.83
CA VAL A 170 17.86 27.49 4.18
C VAL A 170 16.46 28.13 4.19
N ASN A 171 15.85 28.32 3.02
CA ASN A 171 14.48 28.81 2.90
C ASN A 171 13.50 27.78 3.50
N ALA A 172 13.04 28.04 4.71
CA ALA A 172 12.12 27.17 5.45
C ALA A 172 10.89 27.95 5.94
N ARG A 173 9.71 27.34 5.86
CA ARG A 173 8.43 27.91 6.30
C ARG A 173 7.62 26.88 7.07
N ILE A 174 6.80 27.36 8.01
CA ILE A 174 5.87 26.56 8.81
C ILE A 174 4.44 26.91 8.39
N PHE A 175 3.60 25.89 8.24
CA PHE A 175 2.18 26.01 7.96
C PHE A 175 1.40 25.27 9.05
N CYS A 176 0.46 25.98 9.68
CA CYS A 176 -0.39 25.43 10.75
C CYS A 176 -1.87 25.37 10.30
N GLY A 177 -2.63 24.39 10.81
CA GLY A 177 -4.10 24.32 10.68
C GLY A 177 -4.66 23.40 9.59
N GLY A 178 -3.86 23.04 8.57
CA GLY A 178 -4.32 22.19 7.45
C GLY A 178 -5.51 22.77 6.65
N GLU A 179 -6.04 22.01 5.70
CA GLU A 179 -7.32 22.26 5.01
C GLU A 179 -8.15 20.97 5.01
N ASP A 180 -9.46 21.03 5.26
CA ASP A 180 -10.32 19.86 5.14
C ASP A 180 -10.68 19.59 3.68
N VAL A 181 -9.95 18.67 3.05
CA VAL A 181 -10.13 18.28 1.65
C VAL A 181 -10.48 16.81 1.48
N GLY A 182 -10.73 16.10 2.59
CA GLY A 182 -11.09 14.69 2.60
C GLY A 182 -10.71 13.98 3.89
N LEU A 183 -10.88 12.66 3.89
CA LEU A 183 -10.72 11.81 5.08
C LEU A 183 -9.26 11.51 5.45
N ASN A 184 -8.29 11.81 4.58
CA ASN A 184 -6.88 11.59 4.85
C ASN A 184 -6.27 12.79 5.61
N PRO A 185 -6.05 12.68 6.94
CA PRO A 185 -5.48 13.78 7.73
C PRO A 185 -4.07 14.20 7.29
N LYS A 186 -3.31 13.32 6.62
CA LYS A 186 -1.99 13.69 6.10
C LYS A 186 -2.14 14.64 4.89
N ILE A 187 -3.06 14.35 3.97
CA ILE A 187 -3.36 15.25 2.85
C ILE A 187 -3.86 16.60 3.37
N ASN A 188 -4.83 16.59 4.29
CA ASN A 188 -5.38 17.81 4.89
C ASN A 188 -4.28 18.69 5.50
N ASN A 189 -3.37 18.09 6.27
CA ASN A 189 -2.24 18.80 6.87
C ASN A 189 -1.32 19.44 5.81
N MET A 190 -1.08 18.77 4.68
CA MET A 190 -0.13 19.23 3.66
C MET A 190 -0.68 20.31 2.71
N MET A 191 -2.00 20.52 2.64
CA MET A 191 -2.63 21.39 1.65
C MET A 191 -2.13 22.84 1.64
N PRO A 192 -2.00 23.55 2.79
CA PRO A 192 -1.50 24.92 2.78
C PRO A 192 -0.08 25.04 2.21
N ALA A 193 0.80 24.10 2.58
CA ALA A 193 2.16 24.04 2.07
C ALA A 193 2.19 23.70 0.57
N TYR A 194 1.32 22.78 0.12
CA TYR A 194 1.18 22.41 -1.28
C TYR A 194 0.79 23.62 -2.16
N ARG A 195 -0.20 24.42 -1.74
CA ARG A 195 -0.60 25.64 -2.45
C ARG A 195 0.53 26.67 -2.49
N ALA A 196 1.27 26.80 -1.39
CA ALA A 196 2.38 27.75 -1.25
C ALA A 196 3.71 27.28 -1.90
N ALA A 197 3.76 26.05 -2.43
CA ALA A 197 4.95 25.48 -3.05
C ALA A 197 5.34 26.25 -4.32
N LYS A 198 6.56 26.80 -4.31
CA LYS A 198 7.08 27.69 -5.37
C LYS A 198 7.57 26.93 -6.60
N TYR A 199 8.03 25.70 -6.43
CA TYR A 199 8.80 25.02 -7.46
C TYR A 199 8.01 23.97 -8.26
N PRO A 200 8.47 23.59 -9.47
CA PRO A 200 7.81 22.60 -10.32
C PRO A 200 7.81 21.18 -9.76
N PHE A 201 8.76 20.85 -8.87
CA PHE A 201 8.82 19.55 -8.21
C PHE A 201 8.43 19.67 -6.74
N ILE A 202 7.63 18.72 -6.28
CA ILE A 202 7.16 18.65 -4.89
C ILE A 202 7.62 17.33 -4.30
N LEU A 203 8.49 17.39 -3.29
CA LEU A 203 8.88 16.21 -2.52
C LEU A 203 7.98 16.12 -1.30
N ILE A 204 7.13 15.10 -1.22
CA ILE A 204 6.44 14.74 0.03
C ILE A 204 7.31 13.70 0.72
N SER A 205 7.71 13.96 1.97
CA SER A 205 8.51 13.00 2.72
C SER A 205 8.15 12.97 4.20
N ASP A 206 7.98 11.77 4.74
CA ASP A 206 7.60 11.55 6.13
C ASP A 206 8.68 12.07 7.12
N CYS A 207 8.27 12.38 8.34
CA CYS A 207 9.15 12.94 9.39
C CYS A 207 10.21 11.93 9.90
N SER A 208 9.95 10.63 9.77
CA SER A 208 10.86 9.56 10.18
C SER A 208 11.97 9.26 9.17
N ILE A 209 12.02 9.98 8.04
CA ILE A 209 12.99 9.72 6.99
C ILE A 209 14.25 10.55 7.20
N ARG A 210 15.39 9.84 7.19
CA ARG A 210 16.73 10.42 7.13
C ARG A 210 17.22 10.40 5.69
N VAL A 211 17.84 11.49 5.23
CA VAL A 211 18.34 11.58 3.85
C VAL A 211 19.84 11.84 3.77
N GLN A 212 20.43 11.47 2.63
CA GLN A 212 21.79 11.85 2.26
C GLN A 212 21.78 13.25 1.61
N PRO A 213 22.90 13.99 1.66
CA PRO A 213 22.98 15.35 1.10
C PRO A 213 22.58 15.45 -0.38
N GLU A 214 22.79 14.39 -1.16
CA GLU A 214 22.57 14.34 -2.61
C GLU A 214 21.13 13.95 -3.00
N VAL A 215 20.23 13.70 -2.04
CA VAL A 215 18.90 13.10 -2.28
C VAL A 215 18.06 13.85 -3.31
N LEU A 216 18.03 15.18 -3.26
CA LEU A 216 17.23 15.97 -4.21
C LEU A 216 17.80 15.90 -5.62
N GLN A 217 19.13 15.86 -5.74
CA GLN A 217 19.80 15.69 -7.03
C GLN A 217 19.53 14.31 -7.62
N ASP A 218 19.57 13.27 -6.79
CA ASP A 218 19.24 11.89 -7.20
C ASP A 218 17.82 11.80 -7.75
N MET A 219 16.83 12.24 -6.97
CA MET A 219 15.44 12.17 -7.38
C MET A 219 15.14 13.07 -8.59
N ALA A 220 15.73 14.26 -8.65
CA ALA A 220 15.60 15.16 -9.81
C ALA A 220 16.25 14.56 -11.08
N ASN A 221 17.36 13.83 -10.95
CA ASN A 221 17.98 13.14 -12.08
C ASN A 221 17.09 12.03 -12.65
N ALA A 222 16.32 11.34 -11.79
CA ALA A 222 15.36 10.33 -12.20
C ALA A 222 14.05 10.93 -12.78
N MET A 223 13.79 12.22 -12.55
CA MET A 223 12.60 12.94 -13.05
C MET A 223 12.77 13.40 -14.51
N THR A 224 12.92 12.44 -15.42
CA THR A 224 12.99 12.69 -16.89
C THR A 224 11.66 13.23 -17.45
N GLU A 225 11.66 13.69 -18.71
CA GLU A 225 10.54 14.42 -19.33
C GLU A 225 9.19 13.72 -19.23
N GLY A 226 9.14 12.39 -19.36
CA GLY A 226 7.91 11.60 -19.24
C GLY A 226 7.63 11.01 -17.84
N VAL A 227 8.44 11.35 -16.83
CA VAL A 227 8.26 10.86 -15.46
C VAL A 227 7.47 11.89 -14.66
N GLY A 228 6.39 11.42 -14.02
CA GLY A 228 5.53 12.23 -13.14
C GLY A 228 5.77 11.98 -11.66
N LEU A 229 6.33 10.82 -11.32
CA LEU A 229 6.58 10.39 -9.94
C LEU A 229 7.92 9.66 -9.84
N VAL A 230 8.76 10.12 -8.93
CA VAL A 230 9.99 9.45 -8.51
C VAL A 230 9.88 9.08 -7.04
N THR A 231 10.08 7.81 -6.74
CA THR A 231 10.18 7.31 -5.36
C THR A 231 11.58 6.79 -5.08
N GLN A 232 11.83 6.29 -3.88
CA GLN A 232 13.10 5.68 -3.50
C GLN A 232 12.81 4.33 -2.84
N THR A 233 13.68 3.34 -3.06
CA THR A 233 13.53 2.01 -2.46
C THR A 233 13.50 2.13 -0.94
N PRO A 234 12.43 1.68 -0.27
CA PRO A 234 12.36 1.74 1.19
C PRO A 234 13.43 0.88 1.85
N PHE A 235 14.11 1.45 2.85
CA PHE A 235 15.08 0.75 3.68
C PHE A 235 15.12 1.35 5.09
N SER A 236 16.01 0.84 5.96
CA SER A 236 16.13 1.33 7.34
C SER A 236 17.58 1.60 7.71
N VAL A 237 17.76 2.68 8.49
CA VAL A 237 18.99 2.89 9.27
C VAL A 237 19.18 1.73 10.24
N ASP A 238 20.43 1.41 10.54
CA ASP A 238 20.79 0.46 11.60
C ASP A 238 20.36 1.02 12.96
N ARG A 239 19.42 0.34 13.61
CA ARG A 239 18.86 0.71 14.92
C ARG A 239 18.82 -0.51 15.84
N PRO A 240 18.99 -0.32 17.16
CA PRO A 240 18.90 -1.41 18.12
C PRO A 240 17.46 -1.93 18.25
N GLY A 241 17.34 -3.15 18.79
CA GLY A 241 16.07 -3.79 19.12
C GLY A 241 15.50 -4.67 18.01
N LEU A 242 14.72 -5.69 18.41
CA LEU A 242 14.15 -6.69 17.51
C LEU A 242 13.17 -6.09 16.49
N GLY A 243 12.32 -5.14 16.91
CA GLY A 243 11.35 -4.50 16.00
C GLY A 243 12.02 -3.71 14.88
N SER A 244 13.06 -2.93 15.21
CA SER A 244 13.92 -2.25 14.22
C SER A 244 14.59 -3.24 13.26
N ALA A 245 15.08 -4.37 13.79
CA ALA A 245 15.73 -5.40 12.98
C ALA A 245 14.75 -6.11 12.03
N LEU A 246 13.53 -6.44 12.51
CA LEU A 246 12.46 -6.98 11.69
C LEU A 246 12.05 -6.00 10.58
N GLU A 247 11.94 -4.70 10.91
CA GLU A 247 11.64 -3.66 9.92
C GLU A 247 12.71 -3.58 8.83
N LYS A 248 13.99 -3.62 9.24
CA LYS A 248 15.11 -3.62 8.30
C LYS A 248 15.12 -4.86 7.40
N VAL A 249 14.90 -6.05 7.97
CA VAL A 249 14.84 -7.30 7.20
C VAL A 249 13.64 -7.29 6.26
N TYR A 250 12.46 -6.87 6.70
CA TYR A 250 11.27 -6.74 5.84
C TYR A 250 11.51 -5.79 4.65
N PHE A 251 12.02 -4.58 4.91
CA PHE A 251 12.31 -3.62 3.85
C PHE A 251 13.41 -4.11 2.91
N GLY A 252 14.43 -4.77 3.45
CA GLY A 252 15.56 -5.29 2.68
C GLY A 252 15.31 -6.58 1.90
N THR A 253 14.22 -7.30 2.19
CA THR A 253 13.92 -8.61 1.61
C THR A 253 12.58 -8.59 0.88
N SER A 254 11.48 -9.07 1.48
CA SER A 254 10.19 -9.23 0.82
C SER A 254 9.66 -7.94 0.18
N HIS A 255 9.75 -6.80 0.88
CA HIS A 255 9.32 -5.54 0.31
C HIS A 255 10.23 -5.10 -0.84
N ALA A 256 11.56 -5.08 -0.65
CA ALA A 256 12.50 -4.69 -1.70
C ALA A 256 12.35 -5.56 -2.95
N ARG A 257 12.13 -6.87 -2.76
CA ARG A 257 11.96 -7.83 -3.84
C ARG A 257 10.82 -7.45 -4.77
N MET A 258 9.63 -7.26 -4.21
CA MET A 258 8.46 -6.86 -4.98
C MET A 258 8.60 -5.44 -5.55
N TYR A 259 9.18 -4.52 -4.78
CA TYR A 259 9.33 -3.13 -5.18
C TYR A 259 10.30 -2.95 -6.36
N LEU A 260 11.47 -3.58 -6.31
CA LEU A 260 12.48 -3.49 -7.36
C LEU A 260 12.08 -4.26 -8.60
N ALA A 261 11.56 -5.48 -8.45
CA ALA A 261 11.05 -6.24 -9.59
C ALA A 261 9.86 -5.52 -10.24
N GLY A 262 8.94 -4.99 -9.43
CA GLY A 262 7.83 -4.17 -9.89
C GLY A 262 8.28 -2.98 -10.71
N ASN A 263 9.25 -2.20 -10.22
CA ASN A 263 9.78 -1.06 -10.96
C ASN A 263 10.51 -1.47 -12.26
N CYS A 264 11.29 -2.55 -12.24
CA CYS A 264 11.96 -3.08 -13.42
C CYS A 264 10.96 -3.52 -14.51
N MET A 265 9.82 -4.08 -14.11
CA MET A 265 8.76 -4.55 -15.00
C MET A 265 7.73 -3.46 -15.36
N GLY A 266 7.85 -2.25 -14.80
CA GLY A 266 6.93 -1.14 -15.05
C GLY A 266 5.60 -1.19 -14.29
N PHE A 267 5.49 -2.02 -13.24
CA PHE A 267 4.35 -2.02 -12.35
C PHE A 267 4.41 -0.85 -11.35
N VAL A 268 3.24 -0.29 -11.02
CA VAL A 268 3.12 0.75 -10.01
C VAL A 268 3.26 0.10 -8.62
N CYS A 269 4.39 0.37 -7.97
CA CYS A 269 4.68 -0.08 -6.60
C CYS A 269 5.04 1.10 -5.70
N SER A 270 4.44 2.27 -5.92
CA SER A 270 4.77 3.51 -5.22
C SER A 270 4.54 3.42 -3.70
N THR A 271 5.49 3.95 -2.93
CA THR A 271 5.44 4.00 -1.46
C THR A 271 5.81 5.40 -0.96
N GLY A 272 5.04 5.93 -0.02
CA GLY A 272 4.89 7.35 0.33
C GLY A 272 5.83 7.89 1.39
N MET A 273 6.89 7.15 1.71
CA MET A 273 7.91 7.61 2.65
C MET A 273 8.71 8.80 2.09
N SER A 274 8.97 8.78 0.79
CA SER A 274 9.67 9.83 0.05
C SER A 274 9.24 9.76 -1.43
N CYS A 275 8.42 10.72 -1.86
CA CYS A 275 7.93 10.79 -3.24
C CYS A 275 8.10 12.20 -3.82
N LEU A 276 8.88 12.30 -4.89
CA LEU A 276 9.05 13.51 -5.69
C LEU A 276 8.03 13.46 -6.83
N LEU A 277 7.15 14.45 -6.88
CA LEU A 277 6.09 14.59 -7.85
C LEU A 277 6.37 15.77 -8.77
N ARG A 278 6.04 15.61 -10.04
CA ARG A 278 5.94 16.73 -10.97
C ARG A 278 4.63 17.46 -10.70
N LYS A 279 4.68 18.74 -10.29
CA LYS A 279 3.50 19.50 -9.87
C LYS A 279 2.43 19.53 -10.95
N ILE A 280 2.78 19.81 -12.20
CA ILE A 280 1.81 19.83 -13.31
C ILE A 280 1.10 18.48 -13.48
N ALA A 281 1.83 17.36 -13.38
CA ALA A 281 1.24 16.03 -13.50
C ALA A 281 0.28 15.72 -12.34
N LEU A 282 0.56 16.25 -11.14
CA LEU A 282 -0.35 16.16 -10.00
C LEU A 282 -1.59 17.05 -10.18
N GLU A 283 -1.43 18.26 -10.73
CA GLU A 283 -2.55 19.16 -11.04
C GLU A 283 -3.49 18.59 -12.12
N GLU A 284 -2.96 17.88 -13.12
CA GLU A 284 -3.75 17.11 -14.11
C GLU A 284 -4.63 16.02 -13.47
N CYS A 285 -4.29 15.58 -12.26
CA CYS A 285 -5.10 14.65 -11.46
C CYS A 285 -6.12 15.36 -10.55
N GLY A 286 -6.25 16.68 -10.62
CA GLY A 286 -7.09 17.49 -9.74
C GLY A 286 -6.35 18.02 -8.49
N GLY A 287 -5.01 17.99 -8.51
CA GLY A 287 -4.15 18.44 -7.42
C GLY A 287 -4.09 17.46 -6.23
N LEU A 288 -3.34 17.84 -5.20
CA LEU A 288 -3.15 16.99 -4.00
C LEU A 288 -4.48 16.64 -3.30
N GLN A 289 -5.44 17.56 -3.29
CA GLN A 289 -6.78 17.39 -2.71
C GLN A 289 -7.57 16.22 -3.30
N ALA A 290 -7.38 15.89 -4.59
CA ALA A 290 -8.09 14.78 -5.22
C ALA A 290 -7.82 13.44 -4.54
N PHE A 291 -6.68 13.33 -3.85
CA PHE A 291 -6.21 12.15 -3.14
C PHE A 291 -6.59 12.14 -1.66
N GLY A 292 -7.27 13.19 -1.14
CA GLY A 292 -7.77 13.25 0.24
C GLY A 292 -8.74 12.12 0.61
N ARG A 293 -9.32 11.46 -0.40
CA ARG A 293 -10.22 10.30 -0.25
C ARG A 293 -9.51 8.95 -0.04
N TYR A 294 -8.19 8.88 -0.17
CA TYR A 294 -7.42 7.63 -0.08
C TYR A 294 -6.49 7.64 1.13
N LEU A 295 -6.46 6.57 1.93
CA LEU A 295 -5.49 6.39 3.03
C LEU A 295 -4.09 6.05 2.54
N ALA A 296 -3.98 5.44 1.35
CA ALA A 296 -2.73 5.10 0.68
C ALA A 296 -2.50 6.05 -0.50
N GLU A 297 -2.40 7.35 -0.21
CA GLU A 297 -2.31 8.41 -1.23
C GLU A 297 -1.17 8.20 -2.23
N ASP A 298 -0.07 7.65 -1.72
CA ASP A 298 1.19 7.37 -2.41
C ASP A 298 1.05 6.38 -3.56
N TYR A 299 0.34 5.30 -3.34
CA TYR A 299 0.02 4.33 -4.37
C TYR A 299 -0.88 4.94 -5.45
N PHE A 300 -1.91 5.69 -5.02
CA PHE A 300 -2.84 6.31 -5.96
C PHE A 300 -2.22 7.44 -6.79
N PHE A 301 -1.20 8.16 -6.28
CA PHE A 301 -0.40 9.05 -7.12
C PHE A 301 0.17 8.27 -8.31
N GLY A 302 0.80 7.13 -8.07
CA GLY A 302 1.36 6.30 -9.14
C GLY A 302 0.30 5.81 -10.12
N VAL A 303 -0.83 5.31 -9.62
CA VAL A 303 -1.92 4.79 -10.47
C VAL A 303 -2.52 5.87 -11.35
N GLU A 304 -2.88 7.02 -10.80
CA GLU A 304 -3.56 8.10 -11.54
C GLU A 304 -2.64 8.80 -12.53
N LEU A 305 -1.34 8.91 -12.22
CA LEU A 305 -0.33 9.41 -13.14
C LEU A 305 -0.12 8.46 -14.33
N VAL A 306 0.01 7.15 -14.07
CA VAL A 306 0.16 6.14 -15.15
C VAL A 306 -1.06 6.09 -16.06
N LYS A 307 -2.27 6.21 -15.52
CA LYS A 307 -3.51 6.30 -16.31
C LYS A 307 -3.50 7.49 -17.29
N ARG A 308 -2.76 8.55 -16.99
CA ARG A 308 -2.61 9.76 -17.82
C ARG A 308 -1.36 9.74 -18.71
N GLY A 309 -0.65 8.61 -18.78
CA GLY A 309 0.52 8.43 -19.64
C GLY A 309 1.85 8.82 -19.01
N TRP A 310 1.87 9.27 -17.75
CA TRP A 310 3.11 9.51 -17.02
C TRP A 310 3.77 8.21 -16.59
N LYS A 311 5.10 8.21 -16.51
CA LYS A 311 5.88 7.08 -15.98
C LYS A 311 6.23 7.30 -14.51
N THR A 312 6.45 6.20 -13.79
CA THR A 312 7.06 6.20 -12.46
C THR A 312 8.53 5.77 -12.57
N SER A 313 9.38 6.29 -11.69
CA SER A 313 10.78 5.89 -11.58
C SER A 313 11.22 5.80 -10.14
N ILE A 314 12.39 5.22 -9.90
CA ILE A 314 13.05 5.23 -8.60
C ILE A 314 14.39 5.94 -8.66
N GLY A 315 14.73 6.67 -7.60
CA GLY A 315 16.07 7.18 -7.34
C GLY A 315 17.06 6.05 -7.06
N THR A 316 18.35 6.37 -7.09
CA THR A 316 19.40 5.40 -6.76
C THR A 316 19.60 5.24 -5.26
N LEU A 317 19.33 6.28 -4.48
CA LEU A 317 19.53 6.26 -3.04
C LEU A 317 18.29 5.64 -2.36
N PRO A 318 18.45 4.61 -1.51
CA PRO A 318 17.35 4.13 -0.68
C PRO A 318 16.81 5.21 0.26
N THR A 319 15.50 5.16 0.53
CA THR A 319 14.89 5.96 1.60
C THR A 319 15.19 5.32 2.94
N MET A 320 15.86 6.05 3.84
CA MET A 320 16.31 5.50 5.11
C MET A 320 15.33 5.83 6.23
N GLN A 321 14.51 4.85 6.62
CA GLN A 321 13.63 4.93 7.79
C GLN A 321 14.44 4.99 9.08
N ASN A 322 14.11 5.93 9.96
CA ASN A 322 14.78 6.14 11.25
C ASN A 322 13.79 6.53 12.36
N SER A 323 12.67 5.80 12.49
CA SER A 323 11.71 5.99 13.59
C SER A 323 12.31 5.60 14.95
N ALA A 324 11.89 6.23 16.05
CA ALA A 324 12.34 5.84 17.40
C ALA A 324 11.61 4.59 17.92
N GLY A 325 12.30 3.78 18.74
CA GLY A 325 11.68 2.84 19.68
C GLY A 325 10.76 1.74 19.12
N VAL A 326 11.01 1.23 17.91
CA VAL A 326 10.11 0.26 17.26
C VAL A 326 10.16 -1.12 17.94
N THR A 327 9.06 -1.52 18.58
CA THR A 327 8.89 -2.89 19.12
C THR A 327 8.42 -3.88 18.03
N ALA A 328 8.55 -5.18 18.28
CA ALA A 328 8.09 -6.22 17.36
C ALA A 328 6.56 -6.16 17.13
N ASP A 329 5.80 -5.82 18.17
CA ASP A 329 4.34 -5.65 18.08
C ASP A 329 3.95 -4.42 17.26
N GLN A 330 4.65 -3.30 17.44
CA GLN A 330 4.44 -2.08 16.64
C GLN A 330 4.77 -2.33 15.16
N PHE A 331 5.86 -3.05 14.89
CA PHE A 331 6.20 -3.50 13.54
C PHE A 331 5.09 -4.38 12.95
N THR A 332 4.66 -5.41 13.67
CA THR A 332 3.60 -6.33 13.21
C THR A 332 2.29 -5.60 12.97
N ALA A 333 1.89 -4.68 13.86
CA ALA A 333 0.70 -3.85 13.69
C ALA A 333 0.80 -2.95 12.46
N ARG A 334 1.98 -2.39 12.18
CA ARG A 334 2.26 -1.60 10.98
C ARG A 334 2.11 -2.44 9.71
N ILE A 335 2.72 -3.62 9.66
CA ILE A 335 2.63 -4.52 8.50
C ILE A 335 1.19 -5.00 8.29
N CYS A 336 0.49 -5.36 9.37
CA CYS A 336 -0.92 -5.74 9.33
C CYS A 336 -1.78 -4.63 8.72
N ARG A 337 -1.59 -3.37 9.13
CA ARG A 337 -2.29 -2.22 8.53
C ARG A 337 -2.00 -2.10 7.03
N TRP A 338 -0.74 -2.24 6.61
CA TRP A 338 -0.38 -2.18 5.19
C TRP A 338 -0.97 -3.33 4.37
N MET A 339 -1.06 -4.53 4.94
CA MET A 339 -1.77 -5.66 4.33
C MET A 339 -3.26 -5.34 4.13
N LYS A 340 -3.93 -4.78 5.14
CA LYS A 340 -5.34 -4.34 5.03
C LYS A 340 -5.53 -3.32 3.90
N LEU A 341 -4.62 -2.34 3.79
CA LEU A 341 -4.61 -1.37 2.69
C LEU A 341 -4.51 -2.08 1.34
N ARG A 342 -3.48 -2.93 1.16
CA ARG A 342 -3.24 -3.65 -0.10
C ARG A 342 -4.40 -4.54 -0.51
N ILE A 343 -4.96 -5.30 0.43
CA ILE A 343 -6.14 -6.13 0.19
C ILE A 343 -7.27 -5.27 -0.37
N ALA A 344 -7.60 -4.15 0.28
CA ALA A 344 -8.66 -3.26 -0.21
C ALA A 344 -8.34 -2.58 -1.56
N MET A 345 -7.07 -2.28 -1.82
CA MET A 345 -6.60 -1.67 -3.08
C MET A 345 -6.65 -2.67 -4.25
N LEU A 346 -6.23 -3.92 -4.03
CA LEU A 346 -5.99 -4.94 -5.05
C LEU A 346 -6.56 -6.30 -4.59
N PRO A 347 -7.88 -6.55 -4.70
CA PRO A 347 -8.53 -7.75 -4.18
C PRO A 347 -7.86 -9.09 -4.53
N PHE A 348 -7.26 -9.20 -5.71
CA PHE A 348 -6.57 -10.42 -6.14
C PHE A 348 -5.35 -10.77 -5.28
N THR A 349 -4.77 -9.81 -4.54
CA THR A 349 -3.67 -10.08 -3.62
C THR A 349 -4.08 -10.97 -2.45
N ILE A 350 -5.38 -11.08 -2.14
CA ILE A 350 -5.89 -12.06 -1.15
C ILE A 350 -5.38 -13.47 -1.49
N LEU A 351 -5.43 -13.88 -2.75
CA LEU A 351 -5.00 -15.24 -3.10
C LEU A 351 -3.49 -15.34 -3.23
N LEU A 352 -2.84 -14.32 -3.79
CA LEU A 352 -1.43 -14.39 -4.19
C LEU A 352 -0.46 -14.02 -3.07
N GLU A 353 -0.81 -13.08 -2.20
CA GLU A 353 0.07 -12.57 -1.14
C GLU A 353 0.54 -13.63 -0.15
N PRO A 354 -0.31 -14.52 0.42
CA PRO A 354 0.17 -15.51 1.37
C PRO A 354 1.07 -16.58 0.72
N ILE A 355 0.82 -16.91 -0.55
CA ILE A 355 1.56 -17.94 -1.29
C ILE A 355 2.83 -17.41 -1.96
N GLN A 356 3.14 -16.11 -1.81
CA GLN A 356 4.38 -15.52 -2.31
C GLN A 356 5.51 -15.50 -1.27
N ASP A 357 5.25 -15.94 -0.03
CA ASP A 357 6.23 -16.02 1.07
C ASP A 357 6.82 -17.43 1.21
N CYS A 358 7.99 -17.56 1.84
CA CYS A 358 8.81 -18.78 1.78
C CYS A 358 8.09 -19.99 2.35
N ILE A 359 7.53 -19.87 3.55
CA ILE A 359 7.04 -21.04 4.29
C ILE A 359 5.82 -21.66 3.61
N LEU A 360 4.80 -20.86 3.31
CA LEU A 360 3.57 -21.38 2.71
C LEU A 360 3.81 -21.84 1.27
N SER A 361 4.59 -21.08 0.49
CA SER A 361 4.91 -21.47 -0.88
C SER A 361 5.74 -22.75 -0.93
N GLY A 362 6.71 -22.90 -0.02
CA GLY A 362 7.52 -24.10 0.12
C GLY A 362 6.71 -25.34 0.47
N ILE A 363 5.75 -25.23 1.40
CA ILE A 363 4.85 -26.35 1.77
C ILE A 363 4.02 -26.79 0.57
N LEU A 364 3.35 -25.85 -0.11
CA LEU A 364 2.51 -26.14 -1.27
C LEU A 364 3.33 -26.70 -2.44
N ALA A 365 4.55 -26.21 -2.63
CA ALA A 365 5.46 -26.68 -3.67
C ALA A 365 5.97 -28.09 -3.40
N ALA A 366 6.35 -28.37 -2.16
CA ALA A 366 6.77 -29.69 -1.72
C ALA A 366 5.64 -30.71 -1.90
N SER A 367 4.41 -30.36 -1.52
CA SER A 367 3.22 -31.18 -1.78
C SER A 367 2.97 -31.39 -3.28
N SER A 368 3.08 -30.34 -4.10
CA SER A 368 2.89 -30.41 -5.55
C SER A 368 3.93 -31.31 -6.22
N MET A 369 5.20 -31.19 -5.83
CA MET A 369 6.30 -32.01 -6.35
C MET A 369 6.21 -33.47 -5.90
N SER A 370 5.80 -33.71 -4.65
CA SER A 370 5.53 -35.06 -4.18
C SER A 370 4.38 -35.70 -4.97
N TYR A 371 3.31 -34.95 -5.22
CA TYR A 371 2.14 -35.43 -5.96
C TYR A 371 2.44 -35.72 -7.45
N LEU A 372 3.20 -34.86 -8.13
CA LEU A 372 3.45 -34.98 -9.57
C LEU A 372 4.58 -35.96 -9.92
N VAL A 373 5.67 -35.96 -9.15
CA VAL A 373 6.90 -36.71 -9.49
C VAL A 373 7.42 -37.59 -8.35
N GLY A 374 6.72 -37.68 -7.22
CA GLY A 374 7.13 -38.52 -6.09
C GLY A 374 8.34 -37.99 -5.32
N MET A 375 8.69 -36.70 -5.45
CA MET A 375 9.82 -36.11 -4.73
C MET A 375 9.54 -36.06 -3.22
N HIS A 376 10.55 -36.31 -2.40
CA HIS A 376 10.41 -36.24 -0.94
C HIS A 376 10.20 -34.78 -0.48
N SER A 377 9.05 -34.52 0.14
CA SER A 377 8.59 -33.16 0.49
C SER A 377 9.61 -32.38 1.33
N LEU A 378 10.25 -33.02 2.32
CA LEU A 378 11.22 -32.36 3.18
C LEU A 378 12.48 -31.92 2.40
N ILE A 379 12.91 -32.69 1.41
CA ILE A 379 14.09 -32.36 0.61
C ILE A 379 13.79 -31.13 -0.25
N TYR A 380 12.63 -31.13 -0.93
CA TYR A 380 12.21 -29.97 -1.72
C TYR A 380 12.06 -28.72 -0.85
N PHE A 381 11.38 -28.84 0.29
CA PHE A 381 11.16 -27.72 1.21
C PHE A 381 12.48 -27.12 1.72
N SER A 382 13.46 -27.96 2.07
CA SER A 382 14.78 -27.50 2.52
C SER A 382 15.54 -26.77 1.40
N LEU A 383 15.52 -27.27 0.17
CA LEU A 383 16.18 -26.62 -0.97
C LEU A 383 15.51 -25.30 -1.34
N HIS A 384 14.18 -25.28 -1.35
CA HIS A 384 13.39 -24.07 -1.54
C HIS A 384 13.74 -23.00 -0.50
N THR A 385 13.76 -23.39 0.78
CA THR A 385 14.06 -22.48 1.90
C THR A 385 15.50 -21.96 1.81
N LEU A 386 16.46 -22.82 1.44
CA LEU A 386 17.85 -22.44 1.24
C LEU A 386 18.00 -21.41 0.10
N PHE A 387 17.37 -21.67 -1.05
CA PHE A 387 17.36 -20.72 -2.17
C PHE A 387 16.77 -19.37 -1.75
N TRP A 388 15.62 -19.40 -1.07
CA TRP A 388 14.92 -18.20 -0.65
C TRP A 388 15.76 -17.35 0.30
N PHE A 389 16.33 -17.99 1.31
CA PHE A 389 17.21 -17.35 2.28
C PHE A 389 18.45 -16.76 1.60
N ALA A 390 19.09 -17.50 0.68
CA ALA A 390 20.25 -17.03 -0.08
C ALA A 390 19.94 -15.77 -0.89
N MET A 391 18.82 -15.77 -1.63
CA MET A 391 18.40 -14.61 -2.42
C MET A 391 18.04 -13.40 -1.56
N ASP A 392 17.38 -13.63 -0.41
CA ASP A 392 17.04 -12.55 0.53
C ASP A 392 18.29 -11.95 1.18
N TYR A 393 19.24 -12.79 1.60
CA TYR A 393 20.52 -12.34 2.13
C TYR A 393 21.33 -11.54 1.10
N ALA A 394 21.35 -12.00 -0.16
CA ALA A 394 22.02 -11.30 -1.25
C ALA A 394 21.36 -9.94 -1.55
N LEU A 395 20.03 -9.87 -1.55
CA LEU A 395 19.26 -8.66 -1.82
C LEU A 395 19.47 -7.59 -0.73
N ILE A 396 19.31 -7.95 0.55
CA ILE A 396 19.49 -6.98 1.64
C ILE A 396 20.94 -6.46 1.70
N SER A 397 21.91 -7.34 1.42
CA SER A 397 23.33 -6.95 1.35
C SER A 397 23.58 -5.95 0.21
N SER A 398 22.91 -6.13 -0.94
CA SER A 398 22.97 -5.19 -2.06
C SER A 398 22.45 -3.80 -1.70
N LEU A 399 21.35 -3.73 -0.92
CA LEU A 399 20.75 -2.47 -0.48
C LEU A 399 21.55 -1.76 0.62
N GLN A 400 22.19 -2.50 1.53
CA GLN A 400 22.99 -1.94 2.62
C GLN A 400 24.18 -1.10 2.13
N ASN A 401 24.70 -1.38 0.92
CA ASN A 401 25.91 -0.75 0.38
C ASN A 401 27.14 -0.88 1.28
N GLY A 402 27.32 -2.04 1.90
CA GLY A 402 28.36 -2.31 2.87
C GLY A 402 28.05 -3.58 3.68
N PRO A 403 28.91 -3.95 4.64
CA PRO A 403 28.65 -5.10 5.48
C PRO A 403 27.39 -4.87 6.33
N LEU A 404 26.53 -5.88 6.41
CA LEU A 404 25.42 -5.90 7.35
C LEU A 404 25.96 -5.83 8.77
N LYS A 405 25.28 -5.06 9.64
CA LYS A 405 25.61 -4.99 11.07
C LYS A 405 25.06 -6.18 11.87
N TYR A 406 24.64 -7.24 11.19
CA TYR A 406 24.18 -8.49 11.76
C TYR A 406 25.18 -9.59 11.44
N THR A 407 25.43 -10.48 12.41
CA THR A 407 26.06 -11.76 12.09
C THR A 407 25.11 -12.61 11.25
N PHE A 408 25.64 -13.60 10.53
CA PHE A 408 24.83 -14.53 9.75
C PHE A 408 23.74 -15.21 10.60
N SER A 409 24.10 -15.63 11.82
CA SER A 409 23.16 -16.24 12.77
C SER A 409 22.07 -15.26 13.19
N GLN A 410 22.40 -14.01 13.52
CA GLN A 410 21.41 -13.00 13.86
C GLN A 410 20.45 -12.75 12.70
N PHE A 411 20.96 -12.60 11.48
CA PHE A 411 20.13 -12.42 10.30
C PHE A 411 19.19 -13.62 10.09
N LEU A 412 19.70 -14.86 10.19
CA LEU A 412 18.89 -16.07 10.06
C LEU A 412 17.73 -16.10 11.07
N HIS A 413 17.99 -15.78 12.34
CA HIS A 413 16.95 -15.73 13.36
C HIS A 413 15.89 -14.67 13.05
N ILE A 414 16.29 -13.46 12.66
CA ILE A 414 15.36 -12.37 12.33
C ILE A 414 14.54 -12.72 11.08
N TRP A 415 15.19 -13.27 10.06
CA TRP A 415 14.56 -13.72 8.82
C TRP A 415 13.52 -14.81 9.08
N LEU A 416 13.84 -15.81 9.90
CA LEU A 416 12.91 -16.86 10.30
C LEU A 416 11.69 -16.29 11.04
N ILE A 417 11.87 -15.37 11.97
CA ILE A 417 10.75 -14.71 12.67
C ILE A 417 9.88 -13.93 11.68
N ARG A 418 10.49 -13.24 10.71
CA ARG A 418 9.77 -12.48 9.68
C ARG A 418 8.93 -13.41 8.79
N GLU A 419 9.52 -14.47 8.27
CA GLU A 419 8.81 -15.44 7.40
C GLU A 419 7.72 -16.20 8.19
N ALA A 420 7.98 -16.59 9.43
CA ALA A 420 6.99 -17.26 10.29
C ALA A 420 5.81 -16.37 10.69
N SER A 421 6.05 -15.06 10.84
CA SER A 421 5.00 -14.09 11.21
C SER A 421 4.18 -13.58 10.03
N ALA A 422 4.64 -13.76 8.79
CA ALA A 422 3.98 -13.24 7.60
C ALA A 422 2.54 -13.78 7.43
N PHE A 423 2.36 -15.11 7.45
CA PHE A 423 1.05 -15.73 7.27
C PHE A 423 0.06 -15.47 8.44
N PRO A 424 0.47 -15.56 9.72
CA PRO A 424 -0.39 -15.14 10.84
C PRO A 424 -0.82 -13.67 10.75
N THR A 425 0.10 -12.78 10.35
CA THR A 425 -0.21 -11.35 10.17
C THR A 425 -1.21 -11.13 9.03
N TYR A 426 -1.04 -11.88 7.93
CA TYR A 426 -1.97 -11.89 6.81
C TYR A 426 -3.38 -12.35 7.23
N LEU A 427 -3.50 -13.46 7.97
CA LEU A 427 -4.79 -13.93 8.50
C LEU A 427 -5.43 -12.90 9.42
N ARG A 428 -4.65 -12.25 10.29
CA ARG A 428 -5.14 -11.16 11.14
C ARG A 428 -5.66 -9.99 10.31
N ALA A 429 -4.98 -9.62 9.24
CA ALA A 429 -5.41 -8.55 8.34
C ALA A 429 -6.74 -8.87 7.64
N LEU A 430 -6.92 -10.12 7.19
CA LEU A 430 -8.18 -10.57 6.60
C LEU A 430 -9.34 -10.58 7.59
N LEU A 431 -9.12 -11.11 8.80
CA LEU A 431 -10.16 -11.28 9.81
C LEU A 431 -10.56 -9.96 10.47
N GLN A 432 -9.67 -8.96 10.46
CA GLN A 432 -9.90 -7.65 11.07
C GLN A 432 -9.68 -6.53 10.03
N PRO A 433 -10.62 -6.28 9.11
CA PRO A 433 -10.40 -5.35 7.99
C PRO A 433 -10.36 -3.86 8.41
N GLU A 434 -10.71 -3.53 9.65
CA GLU A 434 -10.70 -2.16 10.15
C GLU A 434 -9.28 -1.62 10.38
N ILE A 435 -9.07 -0.36 10.01
CA ILE A 435 -7.78 0.32 10.11
C ILE A 435 -7.92 1.45 11.12
N THR A 436 -7.29 1.30 12.28
CA THR A 436 -7.09 2.41 13.21
C THR A 436 -5.86 3.19 12.77
N TRP A 437 -6.04 4.48 12.50
CA TRP A 437 -4.95 5.38 12.15
C TRP A 437 -5.14 6.75 12.81
N ARG A 438 -4.16 7.14 13.64
CA ARG A 438 -4.21 8.36 14.46
C ARG A 438 -5.52 8.42 15.27
N ARG A 439 -6.35 9.44 15.05
CA ARG A 439 -7.59 9.69 15.81
C ARG A 439 -8.82 8.94 15.26
N GLY A 440 -8.71 8.18 14.17
CA GLY A 440 -9.85 7.56 13.50
C GLY A 440 -9.72 6.06 13.26
N THR A 441 -10.87 5.39 13.14
CA THR A 441 -10.97 4.02 12.62
C THR A 441 -11.68 4.07 11.28
N TYR A 442 -11.05 3.48 10.26
CA TYR A 442 -11.48 3.52 8.88
C TYR A 442 -11.79 2.11 8.39
N ARG A 443 -12.82 1.99 7.56
CA ARG A 443 -13.07 0.77 6.80
C ARG A 443 -12.89 1.09 5.34
N LEU A 444 -12.05 0.32 4.67
CA LEU A 444 -11.80 0.50 3.25
C LEU A 444 -12.76 -0.34 2.43
N ARG A 445 -13.24 0.26 1.33
CA ARG A 445 -13.92 -0.46 0.26
C ARG A 445 -12.93 -0.91 -0.80
N TRP A 446 -13.38 -1.77 -1.71
CA TRP A 446 -12.61 -2.10 -2.90
C TRP A 446 -12.25 -0.84 -3.69
N GLY A 447 -11.01 -0.77 -4.17
CA GLY A 447 -10.44 0.46 -4.73
C GLY A 447 -9.94 1.44 -3.66
N ALA A 448 -9.89 1.01 -2.40
CA ALA A 448 -9.35 1.71 -1.23
C ALA A 448 -9.91 3.12 -0.99
N LEU A 449 -11.13 3.37 -1.44
CA LEU A 449 -11.89 4.53 -1.02
C LEU A 449 -12.11 4.44 0.48
N CYS A 450 -11.71 5.50 1.17
CA CYS A 450 -12.01 5.63 2.59
C CYS A 450 -13.50 5.90 2.69
N THR A 451 -14.22 4.95 3.26
CA THR A 451 -15.43 5.32 3.98
C THR A 451 -14.99 5.53 5.40
N SER A 452 -15.18 6.75 5.90
CA SER A 452 -15.05 6.92 7.34
C SER A 452 -16.06 5.96 7.96
N ASN A 453 -15.57 5.08 8.81
CA ASN A 453 -16.42 4.50 9.84
C ASN A 453 -16.61 5.56 10.95
N SER A 454 -16.44 6.86 10.68
CA SER A 454 -17.12 7.88 11.47
C SER A 454 -18.59 7.72 11.11
N LEU A 455 -19.36 6.86 11.79
CA LEU A 455 -19.83 7.20 13.13
C LEU A 455 -20.03 8.72 13.19
N ILE A 456 -20.83 9.27 12.26
CA ILE A 456 -21.79 10.28 12.69
C ILE A 456 -22.32 9.76 14.02
N SER A 457 -22.13 10.55 15.06
CA SER A 457 -22.59 10.14 16.39
C SER A 457 -24.07 9.76 16.26
N GLN A 458 -24.59 8.90 17.14
CA GLN A 458 -26.03 8.61 17.06
C GLN A 458 -26.83 9.92 17.06
N GLY A 459 -26.41 10.91 17.86
CA GLY A 459 -26.99 12.26 17.86
C GLY A 459 -26.87 13.01 16.53
N GLU A 460 -25.72 12.98 15.86
CA GLU A 460 -25.51 13.64 14.56
C GLU A 460 -26.32 12.98 13.45
N TYR A 461 -26.39 11.64 13.43
CA TYR A 461 -27.27 10.93 12.52
C TYR A 461 -28.74 11.31 12.76
N GLU A 462 -29.20 11.25 14.01
CA GLU A 462 -30.58 11.56 14.35
C GLU A 462 -30.91 13.02 13.95
N ALA A 463 -30.03 13.97 14.26
CA ALA A 463 -30.21 15.36 13.87
C ALA A 463 -30.30 15.54 12.35
N ARG A 464 -29.34 15.00 11.60
CA ARG A 464 -29.27 15.15 10.14
C ARG A 464 -30.39 14.42 9.41
N SER A 465 -30.71 13.19 9.83
CA SER A 465 -31.80 12.44 9.22
C SER A 465 -33.16 13.10 9.49
N ASN A 466 -33.41 13.59 10.72
CA ASN A 466 -34.64 14.33 11.01
C ASN A 466 -34.72 15.61 10.18
N GLU A 467 -33.65 16.40 10.12
CA GLU A 467 -33.58 17.63 9.31
C GLU A 467 -33.90 17.35 7.83
N SER A 468 -33.27 16.33 7.23
CA SER A 468 -33.50 15.96 5.83
C SER A 468 -34.92 15.47 5.57
N LEU A 469 -35.47 14.61 6.44
CA LEU A 469 -36.83 14.08 6.29
C LEU A 469 -37.91 15.17 6.49
N GLU A 470 -37.69 16.12 7.39
CA GLU A 470 -38.57 17.28 7.59
C GLU A 470 -38.55 18.20 6.36
N LYS A 471 -37.37 18.52 5.82
CA LYS A 471 -37.26 19.32 4.59
C LYS A 471 -37.92 18.63 3.40
N LEU A 472 -37.73 17.32 3.26
CA LEU A 472 -38.38 16.52 2.23
C LEU A 472 -39.89 16.56 2.37
N TYR A 473 -40.40 16.33 3.58
CA TYR A 473 -41.84 16.41 3.87
C TYR A 473 -42.41 17.77 3.49
N SER A 474 -41.82 18.86 3.99
CA SER A 474 -42.26 20.22 3.66
C SER A 474 -42.23 20.51 2.17
N TYR A 475 -41.22 20.01 1.44
CA TYR A 475 -41.16 20.22 0.00
C TYR A 475 -42.25 19.42 -0.73
N PHE A 476 -42.44 18.13 -0.40
CA PHE A 476 -43.51 17.32 -0.98
C PHE A 476 -44.91 17.85 -0.68
N ASP A 477 -45.12 18.49 0.47
CA ASP A 477 -46.40 19.10 0.86
C ASP A 477 -46.76 20.29 -0.06
N THR A 478 -45.77 20.97 -0.65
CA THR A 478 -46.01 22.05 -1.62
C THR A 478 -46.39 21.57 -3.02
N PHE A 479 -46.22 20.27 -3.33
CA PHE A 479 -46.42 19.74 -4.68
C PHE A 479 -47.81 19.98 -5.28
N PRO A 480 -48.93 19.90 -4.52
CA PRO A 480 -50.25 20.24 -5.04
C PRO A 480 -50.39 21.68 -5.54
N GLU A 481 -49.53 22.59 -5.07
CA GLU A 481 -49.54 24.00 -5.48
C GLU A 481 -48.65 24.25 -6.71
N ILE A 482 -47.55 23.49 -6.85
CA ILE A 482 -46.54 23.70 -7.89
C ILE A 482 -46.62 22.72 -9.06
N CYS A 483 -47.33 21.60 -8.90
CA CYS A 483 -47.48 20.54 -9.88
C CYS A 483 -48.94 20.13 -10.04
N ASN A 484 -49.32 19.62 -11.22
CA ASN A 484 -50.64 19.03 -11.43
C ASN A 484 -50.67 17.60 -10.86
N VAL A 485 -50.95 17.47 -9.56
CA VAL A 485 -50.96 16.19 -8.84
C VAL A 485 -52.28 15.43 -8.99
N SER A 486 -52.24 14.11 -8.76
CA SER A 486 -53.44 13.27 -8.72
C SER A 486 -54.32 13.63 -7.51
N LYS A 487 -55.62 13.34 -7.59
CA LYS A 487 -56.53 13.42 -6.42
C LYS A 487 -56.16 12.44 -5.30
N GLU A 488 -55.38 11.42 -5.63
CA GLU A 488 -54.85 10.42 -4.70
C GLU A 488 -53.51 10.84 -4.09
N TYR A 489 -52.99 12.02 -4.44
CA TYR A 489 -51.71 12.50 -3.92
C TYR A 489 -51.83 12.78 -2.42
N ASP A 490 -50.98 12.13 -1.64
CA ASP A 490 -50.93 12.30 -0.19
C ASP A 490 -49.50 12.15 0.32
N VAL A 491 -49.15 12.94 1.33
CA VAL A 491 -47.82 12.96 1.95
C VAL A 491 -48.00 12.85 3.45
N SER A 492 -47.39 11.83 4.04
CA SER A 492 -47.43 11.64 5.49
C SER A 492 -46.03 11.37 6.05
N TYR A 493 -45.70 12.03 7.16
CA TYR A 493 -44.45 11.83 7.88
C TYR A 493 -44.74 11.47 9.34
N ALA A 494 -44.38 10.25 9.74
CA ALA A 494 -44.58 9.79 11.11
C ALA A 494 -43.49 8.81 11.52
N MET A 495 -42.99 8.94 12.76
CA MET A 495 -42.02 8.02 13.37
C MET A 495 -40.76 7.74 12.51
N GLY A 496 -40.28 8.76 11.78
CA GLY A 496 -39.10 8.63 10.92
C GLY A 496 -39.37 7.95 9.57
N VAL A 497 -40.64 7.74 9.21
CA VAL A 497 -41.06 7.22 7.90
C VAL A 497 -41.86 8.28 7.17
N LEU A 498 -41.38 8.69 5.99
CA LEU A 498 -42.05 9.58 5.05
C LEU A 498 -42.64 8.73 3.91
N ASN A 499 -43.95 8.76 3.77
CA ASN A 499 -44.68 8.13 2.68
C ASN A 499 -45.20 9.22 1.73
N VAL A 500 -44.93 9.05 0.44
CA VAL A 500 -45.44 9.93 -0.63
C VAL A 500 -46.23 9.07 -1.60
N VAL A 501 -47.55 9.14 -1.52
CA VAL A 501 -48.46 8.48 -2.45
C VAL A 501 -48.61 9.41 -3.65
N VAL A 502 -48.17 8.96 -4.83
CA VAL A 502 -48.20 9.80 -6.04
C VAL A 502 -49.50 9.60 -6.81
N SER A 503 -49.80 8.35 -7.16
CA SER A 503 -51.05 7.88 -7.76
C SER A 503 -51.07 6.36 -7.81
N SER A 504 -52.23 5.76 -8.02
CA SER A 504 -52.40 4.33 -8.29
C SER A 504 -51.58 3.81 -9.49
N GLN A 505 -51.25 4.67 -10.46
CA GLN A 505 -50.45 4.31 -11.63
C GLN A 505 -48.93 4.39 -11.38
N VAL A 506 -48.48 5.35 -10.57
CA VAL A 506 -47.05 5.56 -10.28
C VAL A 506 -46.60 4.76 -9.06
N GLY A 507 -47.46 4.63 -8.04
CA GLY A 507 -47.16 3.99 -6.78
C GLY A 507 -46.74 4.95 -5.67
N THR A 508 -46.17 4.37 -4.62
CA THR A 508 -45.83 5.07 -3.37
C THR A 508 -44.32 5.04 -3.14
N TYR A 509 -43.76 6.19 -2.79
CA TYR A 509 -42.40 6.28 -2.28
C TYR A 509 -42.39 6.15 -0.78
N VAL A 510 -41.47 5.35 -0.25
CA VAL A 510 -41.26 5.21 1.19
C VAL A 510 -39.82 5.57 1.52
N ILE A 511 -39.63 6.63 2.30
CA ILE A 511 -38.32 7.09 2.77
C ILE A 511 -38.29 6.92 4.28
N ASN A 512 -37.43 6.03 4.78
CA ASN A 512 -37.43 5.59 6.16
C ASN A 512 -36.04 5.79 6.80
N LYS A 513 -36.04 6.43 7.97
CA LYS A 513 -34.88 6.52 8.86
C LYS A 513 -34.58 5.16 9.51
N GLN A 514 -33.40 4.60 9.24
CA GLN A 514 -32.93 3.34 9.81
C GLN A 514 -31.87 3.59 10.90
N SER A 515 -32.31 4.02 12.08
CA SER A 515 -31.45 4.42 13.20
C SER A 515 -30.37 3.41 13.63
N PRO A 516 -30.64 2.08 13.69
CA PRO A 516 -29.60 1.11 14.06
C PRO A 516 -28.44 1.05 13.06
N ASN A 517 -28.76 1.28 11.77
CA ASN A 517 -27.79 1.18 10.68
C ASN A 517 -27.23 2.55 10.28
N LYS A 518 -27.74 3.65 10.84
CA LYS A 518 -27.39 5.04 10.51
C LYS A 518 -27.55 5.37 9.02
N GLN A 519 -28.67 4.92 8.43
CA GLN A 519 -28.94 5.02 7.00
C GLN A 519 -30.36 5.55 6.72
N ILE A 520 -30.55 6.18 5.58
CA ILE A 520 -31.89 6.38 5.01
C ILE A 520 -32.19 5.26 4.02
N TRP A 521 -33.30 4.56 4.20
CA TRP A 521 -33.81 3.59 3.25
C TRP A 521 -34.88 4.23 2.38
N LEU A 522 -34.77 4.03 1.07
CA LEU A 522 -35.75 4.48 0.08
C LEU A 522 -36.35 3.25 -0.59
N SER A 523 -37.66 3.22 -0.78
CA SER A 523 -38.35 2.39 -1.77
C SER A 523 -38.95 3.28 -2.84
N SER A 524 -38.40 3.22 -4.05
CA SER A 524 -38.92 3.91 -5.24
C SER A 524 -39.68 2.93 -6.14
N PRO A 525 -40.84 3.30 -6.70
CA PRO A 525 -41.54 2.52 -7.74
C PRO A 525 -40.73 2.33 -9.03
N PHE A 526 -39.73 3.20 -9.30
CA PHE A 526 -38.91 3.13 -10.51
C PHE A 526 -37.57 2.45 -10.28
N SER A 527 -36.85 2.84 -9.23
CA SER A 527 -35.48 2.38 -8.98
C SER A 527 -35.37 1.35 -7.85
N GLY A 528 -36.49 0.98 -7.23
CA GLY A 528 -36.57 -0.05 -6.20
C GLY A 528 -35.91 0.39 -4.88
N PRO A 529 -35.55 -0.59 -4.02
CA PRO A 529 -35.02 -0.29 -2.69
C PRO A 529 -33.55 0.16 -2.73
N LYS A 530 -33.25 1.32 -2.15
CA LYS A 530 -31.91 1.90 -2.01
C LYS A 530 -31.60 2.26 -0.55
N ARG A 531 -30.31 2.27 -0.19
CA ARG A 531 -29.80 2.57 1.17
C ARG A 531 -28.74 3.65 1.10
N TYR A 532 -29.03 4.79 1.71
CA TYR A 532 -28.21 5.98 1.65
C TYR A 532 -27.41 6.15 2.94
N ASP A 533 -26.12 6.38 2.78
CA ASP A 533 -25.19 6.73 3.84
C ASP A 533 -24.93 8.24 3.80
N LEU A 534 -24.74 8.87 4.96
CA LEU A 534 -24.37 10.29 5.02
C LEU A 534 -22.87 10.43 4.77
N ILE A 535 -22.50 11.06 3.67
CA ILE A 535 -21.11 11.25 3.24
C ILE A 535 -20.96 12.70 2.79
N ASP A 536 -19.97 13.41 3.34
CA ASP A 536 -19.72 14.82 3.02
C ASP A 536 -20.99 15.69 3.10
N GLN A 537 -21.79 15.46 4.16
CA GLN A 537 -23.09 16.11 4.41
C GLN A 537 -24.19 15.80 3.36
N LYS A 538 -24.04 14.75 2.55
CA LYS A 538 -25.02 14.32 1.55
C LYS A 538 -25.40 12.85 1.70
N TRP A 539 -26.69 12.55 1.52
CA TRP A 539 -27.20 11.18 1.49
C TRP A 539 -26.86 10.51 0.15
N THR A 540 -25.92 9.57 0.16
CA THR A 540 -25.36 8.96 -1.06
C THR A 540 -25.62 7.46 -1.13
N TYR A 541 -26.16 6.98 -2.25
CA TYR A 541 -26.33 5.55 -2.52
C TYR A 541 -25.02 4.95 -3.01
N LEU A 542 -24.35 4.24 -2.12
CA LEU A 542 -22.96 3.87 -2.34
C LEU A 542 -22.68 2.80 -3.39
N ARG A 543 -23.71 2.12 -3.94
CA ARG A 543 -23.49 1.17 -5.04
C ARG A 543 -23.29 1.85 -6.38
N GLU A 544 -23.95 3.00 -6.58
CA GLU A 544 -23.95 3.73 -7.85
C GLU A 544 -23.30 5.13 -7.71
N GLY A 545 -23.02 5.58 -6.49
CA GLY A 545 -22.46 6.90 -6.22
C GLY A 545 -23.45 8.05 -6.41
N GLU A 546 -24.74 7.75 -6.54
CA GLU A 546 -25.80 8.73 -6.77
C GLU A 546 -26.36 9.27 -5.44
N CYS A 547 -26.54 10.58 -5.35
CA CYS A 547 -27.12 11.23 -4.18
C CYS A 547 -28.66 11.15 -4.19
N LEU A 548 -29.28 11.13 -3.01
CA LEU A 548 -30.73 11.02 -2.85
C LEU A 548 -31.47 12.18 -3.53
N ASP A 549 -30.94 13.39 -3.43
CA ASP A 549 -31.51 14.60 -4.07
C ASP A 549 -31.48 14.47 -5.59
N VAL A 550 -30.38 13.98 -6.14
CA VAL A 550 -30.21 13.75 -7.59
C VAL A 550 -31.22 12.71 -8.08
N LEU A 551 -31.36 11.58 -7.37
CA LEU A 551 -32.31 10.54 -7.73
C LEU A 551 -33.75 11.06 -7.71
N LEU A 552 -34.18 11.66 -6.60
CA LEU A 552 -35.55 12.16 -6.45
C LEU A 552 -35.86 13.25 -7.48
N THR A 553 -34.92 14.17 -7.72
CA THR A 553 -35.06 15.18 -8.78
C THR A 553 -35.31 14.51 -10.13
N ARG A 554 -34.48 13.55 -10.54
CA ARG A 554 -34.64 12.85 -11.81
C ARG A 554 -35.98 12.13 -11.92
N GLU A 555 -36.40 11.40 -10.89
CA GLU A 555 -37.62 10.60 -10.92
C GLU A 555 -38.87 11.49 -10.90
N PHE A 556 -38.93 12.52 -10.06
CA PHE A 556 -40.10 13.41 -9.97
C PHE A 556 -40.24 14.37 -11.14
N ARG A 557 -39.13 14.85 -11.73
CA ARG A 557 -39.18 15.56 -13.03
C ARG A 557 -39.80 14.69 -14.11
N LYS A 558 -39.48 13.39 -14.14
CA LYS A 558 -40.04 12.44 -15.09
C LYS A 558 -41.54 12.18 -14.85
N ILE A 559 -41.97 12.12 -13.59
CA ILE A 559 -43.38 11.93 -13.23
C ILE A 559 -44.23 13.11 -13.69
N TYR A 560 -43.83 14.34 -13.36
CA TYR A 560 -44.64 15.54 -13.57
C TYR A 560 -44.30 16.32 -14.85
N GLY A 561 -43.26 15.92 -15.57
CA GLY A 561 -42.83 16.60 -16.81
C GLY A 561 -42.37 18.05 -16.60
N SER A 562 -41.84 18.38 -15.42
CA SER A 562 -41.44 19.74 -15.05
C SER A 562 -39.96 19.82 -14.69
N ASP A 563 -39.22 20.76 -15.28
CA ASP A 563 -37.82 21.02 -14.95
C ASP A 563 -37.64 21.86 -13.68
N THR A 564 -38.72 22.40 -13.12
CA THR A 564 -38.67 23.26 -11.92
C THR A 564 -38.48 22.47 -10.63
N ILE A 565 -38.76 21.17 -10.63
CA ILE A 565 -38.57 20.30 -9.46
C ILE A 565 -37.07 20.11 -9.20
N ASN A 566 -36.61 20.38 -7.98
CA ASN A 566 -35.22 20.21 -7.58
C ASN A 566 -35.11 19.96 -6.07
N PHE A 567 -34.51 18.84 -5.68
CA PHE A 567 -34.39 18.43 -4.28
C PHE A 567 -33.09 18.88 -3.59
N THR A 568 -32.13 19.47 -4.30
CA THR A 568 -30.79 19.78 -3.75
C THR A 568 -30.81 20.74 -2.56
N ALA A 569 -31.81 21.63 -2.45
CA ALA A 569 -31.97 22.52 -1.30
C ALA A 569 -32.91 21.97 -0.20
N HIS A 570 -33.51 20.81 -0.44
CA HIS A 570 -34.58 20.23 0.38
C HIS A 570 -34.20 18.88 1.00
N ILE A 571 -32.89 18.58 1.08
CA ILE A 571 -32.31 17.38 1.69
C ILE A 571 -31.15 17.75 2.59
#